data_AF-A0A1V9Y8E2-F1
#
_entry.id   AF-A0A1V9Y8E2-F1
#
_cell.length_a   1.000
_cell.length_b   1.000
_cell.length_c   1.000
_cell.angle_alpha   90.00
_cell.angle_beta   90.00
_cell.angle_gamma   90.00
#
_symmetry.space_group_name_H-M   'P 1'
#
loop_
_entity.id
_entity.type
_entity.pdbx_description
1 polymer ?
#
loop_
_entity_poly.entity_id
_entity_poly.type
_entity_poly.pdbx_seq_one_letter_code
_entity_poly.pdbx_strand_id
1 'polypeptide(L)'
;MEDTFGEILACPRLTKKNHRRGHSVVVGGVAEMSKIQHKQEVESLHNKLELQSKALEESLEETQLAARIGHSLLLQNQQLDMEMDAKVSALTIQCEEAENQTERIEAKYRDLNGKYKELEGLYLKTLHTYTEQQEELVHNRSRIKSTRDESSKYKDEIKALKISCERHATDLIESRQLNAEKTVENDKLLVANQVLQQQLHDLKEVNYEQSQRVIKLERQNDRSTQALAELQPQYEAIQTQYLSTKAELAHIREKYNTTRDECEAMSSQVLILQADILYINELLNFEKQTSQQLQRQNEELIDAINLTPKHSRRPSEQITFHGTNVEFNSNAECIEYKLEKEFENGTRRTEMLRQRSLFHELSIELEKEMHRAKSSSVNEIASCTTCSMLMQREASQSQKVASLTLEIQHLKEQIASLPVKEPEEEITDNILKEFFLLTAAALKIKGVGLNNDRCNISNEILYSKAMKAGVTFERFHDWILIELEGI
;
A
#
# COMPACT_ATOMS: atom_id res chain seq x y z
N MET A 1 42.01 123.98 -13.72
CA MET A 1 41.38 125.30 -13.78
C MET A 1 41.86 126.05 -12.54
N GLU A 2 43.08 126.58 -12.55
CA GLU A 2 43.55 127.74 -13.36
C GLU A 2 42.90 129.01 -12.78
N ASP A 3 43.68 129.88 -12.13
CA ASP A 3 44.51 130.96 -12.73
C ASP A 3 43.68 132.25 -12.88
N THR A 4 44.18 133.48 -12.92
CA THR A 4 45.48 134.16 -12.62
C THR A 4 45.19 135.68 -12.62
N PHE A 5 46.20 136.52 -12.28
CA PHE A 5 46.21 137.99 -12.43
C PHE A 5 45.21 138.76 -11.54
N GLY A 6 45.44 140.01 -11.10
CA GLY A 6 46.45 141.03 -11.41
C GLY A 6 45.70 142.37 -11.57
N GLU A 7 46.23 143.58 -11.42
CA GLU A 7 47.50 144.19 -11.01
C GLU A 7 47.30 145.73 -11.23
N ILE A 8 48.18 146.59 -10.70
CA ILE A 8 48.48 147.98 -11.12
C ILE A 8 47.50 149.17 -10.87
N LEU A 9 48.13 150.32 -10.54
CA LEU A 9 47.79 151.76 -10.71
C LEU A 9 47.04 152.49 -9.57
N ALA A 10 47.37 153.73 -9.20
CA ALA A 10 48.61 154.54 -9.36
C ALA A 10 48.60 155.77 -8.42
N CYS A 11 49.78 156.29 -8.05
CA CYS A 11 49.94 157.66 -7.52
C CYS A 11 50.15 158.67 -8.68
N PRO A 12 49.77 159.95 -8.50
CA PRO A 12 50.78 161.00 -8.28
C PRO A 12 50.33 162.02 -7.19
N ARG A 13 51.14 162.62 -6.29
CA ARG A 13 52.51 163.19 -6.30
C ARG A 13 52.62 164.59 -6.96
N LEU A 14 53.23 165.55 -6.22
CA LEU A 14 53.78 166.87 -6.66
C LEU A 14 52.74 168.03 -6.79
N THR A 15 52.99 169.33 -6.53
CA THR A 15 54.20 170.07 -6.07
C THR A 15 53.95 171.56 -5.66
N LYS A 16 54.95 172.18 -4.98
CA LYS A 16 55.42 173.60 -5.08
C LYS A 16 54.55 174.73 -4.48
N LYS A 17 55.02 175.43 -3.44
CA LYS A 17 55.91 176.64 -3.42
C LYS A 17 55.19 177.97 -3.75
N ASN A 18 55.22 178.94 -2.84
CA ASN A 18 56.10 180.13 -2.96
C ASN A 18 55.96 181.13 -1.78
N HIS A 19 57.04 181.86 -1.49
CA HIS A 19 57.08 183.00 -0.58
C HIS A 19 56.64 184.30 -1.27
N ARG A 20 56.17 185.30 -0.51
CA ARG A 20 56.77 186.67 -0.56
C ARG A 20 56.34 187.59 0.60
N ARG A 21 57.22 188.54 0.91
CA ARG A 21 57.03 189.66 1.86
C ARG A 21 56.18 190.77 1.23
N GLY A 22 55.49 191.56 2.04
CA GLY A 22 54.86 192.83 1.65
C GLY A 22 54.77 193.80 2.83
N HIS A 23 55.14 195.06 2.63
CA HIS A 23 55.12 196.12 3.66
C HIS A 23 53.73 196.76 3.83
N SER A 24 53.45 197.23 5.05
CA SER A 24 52.55 198.34 5.39
C SER A 24 53.08 198.91 6.71
N VAL A 25 53.53 200.16 6.87
CA VAL A 25 52.96 201.47 6.49
C VAL A 25 51.64 201.77 7.23
N VAL A 26 51.80 201.97 8.54
CA VAL A 26 51.05 202.95 9.36
C VAL A 26 50.88 204.24 8.53
N VAL A 27 49.69 204.83 8.33
CA VAL A 27 48.69 205.32 9.31
C VAL A 27 47.25 205.18 8.74
N GLY A 28 46.25 204.83 9.58
CA GLY A 28 44.85 205.23 9.33
C GLY A 28 43.73 204.26 9.78
N GLY A 29 42.91 204.69 10.75
CA GLY A 29 41.49 204.28 10.87
C GLY A 29 41.16 202.89 11.45
N VAL A 30 40.76 202.85 12.74
CA VAL A 30 40.31 201.62 13.45
C VAL A 30 39.01 201.00 12.90
N ALA A 31 38.27 201.68 12.01
CA ALA A 31 36.93 201.28 11.57
C ALA A 31 36.87 200.26 10.41
N GLU A 32 37.93 200.08 9.61
CA GLU A 32 37.86 199.23 8.40
C GLU A 32 38.27 197.76 8.63
N MET A 33 39.12 197.49 9.63
CA MET A 33 39.61 196.14 9.95
C MET A 33 38.48 195.14 10.29
N SER A 34 37.44 195.58 11.01
CA SER A 34 36.33 194.72 11.41
C SER A 34 35.52 194.20 10.21
N LYS A 35 35.42 194.94 9.10
CA LYS A 35 34.69 194.49 7.90
C LYS A 35 35.42 193.36 7.16
N ILE A 36 36.75 193.37 7.18
CA ILE A 36 37.56 192.34 6.49
C ILE A 36 37.56 191.03 7.28
N GLN A 37 37.69 191.10 8.62
CA GLN A 37 37.58 189.92 9.47
C GLN A 37 36.21 189.24 9.32
N HIS A 38 35.12 190.02 9.36
CA HIS A 38 33.77 189.44 9.26
C HIS A 38 33.49 188.82 7.89
N LYS A 39 34.07 189.35 6.79
CA LYS A 39 33.94 188.73 5.47
C LYS A 39 34.67 187.39 5.37
N GLN A 40 35.90 187.30 5.89
CA GLN A 40 36.66 186.04 5.94
C GLN A 40 35.98 184.99 6.84
N GLU A 41 35.36 185.43 7.93
CA GLU A 41 34.60 184.59 8.85
C GLU A 41 33.34 184.02 8.18
N VAL A 42 32.57 184.85 7.47
CA VAL A 42 31.40 184.41 6.67
C VAL A 42 31.80 183.42 5.58
N GLU A 43 32.91 183.67 4.87
CA GLU A 43 33.41 182.79 3.80
C GLU A 43 33.93 181.44 4.36
N SER A 44 34.56 181.45 5.54
CA SER A 44 34.95 180.23 6.27
C SER A 44 33.74 179.44 6.78
N LEU A 45 32.72 180.13 7.30
CA LEU A 45 31.46 179.51 7.74
C LEU A 45 30.68 178.93 6.55
N HIS A 46 30.68 179.60 5.39
CA HIS A 46 30.05 179.09 4.17
C HIS A 46 30.72 177.80 3.68
N ASN A 47 32.06 177.78 3.56
CA ASN A 47 32.79 176.55 3.22
C ASN A 47 32.57 175.41 4.23
N LYS A 48 32.44 175.72 5.53
CA LYS A 48 32.10 174.72 6.56
C LYS A 48 30.66 174.22 6.42
N LEU A 49 29.72 175.09 6.10
CA LEU A 49 28.32 174.73 5.86
C LEU A 49 28.19 173.86 4.60
N GLU A 50 28.92 174.19 3.53
CA GLU A 50 28.95 173.42 2.28
C GLU A 50 29.61 172.05 2.49
N LEU A 51 30.74 171.98 3.21
CA LEU A 51 31.34 170.70 3.63
C LEU A 51 30.43 169.87 4.53
N GLN A 52 29.70 170.50 5.46
CA GLN A 52 28.72 169.82 6.30
C GLN A 52 27.50 169.35 5.48
N SER A 53 27.04 170.13 4.51
CA SER A 53 25.95 169.75 3.60
C SER A 53 26.37 168.56 2.73
N LYS A 54 27.58 168.60 2.16
CA LYS A 54 28.11 167.51 1.35
C LYS A 54 28.36 166.24 2.17
N ALA A 55 28.87 166.36 3.38
CA ALA A 55 28.99 165.21 4.30
C ALA A 55 27.62 164.66 4.74
N LEU A 56 26.59 165.51 4.83
CA LEU A 56 25.21 165.08 5.09
C LEU A 56 24.61 164.34 3.88
N GLU A 57 24.87 164.83 2.66
CA GLU A 57 24.47 164.18 1.41
C GLU A 57 25.18 162.83 1.24
N GLU A 58 26.50 162.77 1.42
CA GLU A 58 27.30 161.54 1.40
C GLU A 58 26.80 160.55 2.47
N SER A 59 26.53 161.00 3.70
CA SER A 59 25.96 160.15 4.76
C SER A 59 24.53 159.68 4.46
N LEU A 60 23.72 160.49 3.77
CA LEU A 60 22.39 160.10 3.30
C LEU A 60 22.48 159.06 2.19
N GLU A 61 23.39 159.23 1.23
CA GLU A 61 23.66 158.26 0.16
C GLU A 61 24.19 156.94 0.72
N GLU A 62 25.12 156.97 1.68
CA GLU A 62 25.60 155.81 2.42
C GLU A 62 24.45 155.11 3.17
N THR A 63 23.57 155.87 3.83
CA THR A 63 22.40 155.31 4.53
C THR A 63 21.42 154.67 3.56
N GLN A 64 21.17 155.29 2.40
CA GLN A 64 20.34 154.72 1.33
C GLN A 64 20.99 153.51 0.65
N LEU A 65 22.32 153.48 0.54
CA LEU A 65 23.07 152.33 0.04
C LEU A 65 23.00 151.17 1.05
N ALA A 66 23.22 151.44 2.33
CA ALA A 66 23.09 150.46 3.41
C ALA A 66 21.67 149.89 3.50
N ALA A 67 20.63 150.73 3.33
CA ALA A 67 19.24 150.28 3.27
C ALA A 67 18.97 149.38 2.05
N ARG A 68 19.50 149.72 0.87
CA ARG A 68 19.41 148.87 -0.33
C ARG A 68 20.16 147.54 -0.17
N ILE A 69 21.37 147.56 0.39
CA ILE A 69 22.16 146.35 0.68
C ILE A 69 21.42 145.48 1.70
N GLY A 70 20.93 146.06 2.80
CA GLY A 70 20.17 145.34 3.81
C GLY A 70 18.88 144.72 3.27
N HIS A 71 18.17 145.42 2.38
CA HIS A 71 16.99 144.88 1.70
C HIS A 71 17.34 143.72 0.76
N SER A 72 18.38 143.85 -0.07
CA SER A 72 18.84 142.77 -0.96
C SER A 72 19.33 141.54 -0.18
N LEU A 73 20.06 141.73 0.93
CA LEU A 73 20.49 140.63 1.80
C LEU A 73 19.30 139.95 2.49
N LEU A 74 18.29 140.70 2.90
CA LEU A 74 17.06 140.14 3.49
C LEU A 74 16.27 139.31 2.47
N LEU A 75 16.13 139.80 1.23
CA LEU A 75 15.51 139.05 0.13
C LEU A 75 16.32 137.79 -0.22
N GLN A 76 17.64 137.89 -0.26
CA GLN A 76 18.52 136.73 -0.51
C GLN A 76 18.41 135.69 0.62
N ASN A 77 18.33 136.13 1.88
CA ASN A 77 18.14 135.22 3.01
C ASN A 77 16.77 134.52 2.93
N GLN A 78 15.70 135.26 2.65
CA GLN A 78 14.37 134.67 2.43
C GLN A 78 14.35 133.66 1.27
N GLN A 79 15.08 133.92 0.18
CA GLN A 79 15.22 132.95 -0.90
C GLN A 79 16.00 131.71 -0.45
N LEU A 80 17.11 131.87 0.28
CA LEU A 80 17.89 130.75 0.81
C LEU A 80 17.08 129.93 1.83
N ASP A 81 16.30 130.56 2.69
CA ASP A 81 15.39 129.90 3.64
C ASP A 81 14.37 129.05 2.88
N MET A 82 13.70 129.60 1.85
CA MET A 82 12.77 128.83 0.98
C MET A 82 13.46 127.68 0.23
N GLU A 83 14.67 127.89 -0.29
CA GLU A 83 15.43 126.83 -0.97
C GLU A 83 15.89 125.73 -0.01
N MET A 84 16.20 126.07 1.24
CA MET A 84 16.56 125.13 2.29
C MET A 84 15.33 124.35 2.77
N ASP A 85 14.20 125.01 3.04
CA ASP A 85 12.94 124.35 3.39
C ASP A 85 12.47 123.39 2.29
N ALA A 86 12.62 123.77 1.02
CA ALA A 86 12.32 122.89 -0.11
C ALA A 86 13.26 121.67 -0.17
N LYS A 87 14.56 121.85 0.07
CA LYS A 87 15.54 120.74 0.13
C LYS A 87 15.31 119.82 1.32
N VAL A 88 15.03 120.37 2.50
CA VAL A 88 14.71 119.62 3.71
C VAL A 88 13.43 118.82 3.47
N SER A 89 12.37 119.43 2.96
CA SER A 89 11.10 118.75 2.64
C SER A 89 11.31 117.60 1.63
N ALA A 90 12.10 117.82 0.58
CA ALA A 90 12.42 116.79 -0.40
C ALA A 90 13.24 115.63 0.20
N LEU A 91 14.20 115.91 1.08
CA LEU A 91 14.97 114.89 1.79
C LEU A 91 14.13 114.13 2.81
N THR A 92 13.22 114.81 3.52
CA THR A 92 12.26 114.16 4.44
C THR A 92 11.38 113.17 3.68
N ILE A 93 10.81 113.57 2.53
CA ILE A 93 10.02 112.68 1.67
C ILE A 93 10.88 111.49 1.18
N GLN A 94 12.13 111.70 0.77
CA GLN A 94 13.03 110.62 0.36
C GLN A 94 13.37 109.65 1.51
N CYS A 95 13.55 110.15 2.74
CA CYS A 95 13.74 109.32 3.92
C CYS A 95 12.47 108.50 4.22
N GLU A 96 11.30 109.14 4.23
CA GLU A 96 10.00 108.46 4.42
C GLU A 96 9.78 107.38 3.34
N GLU A 97 10.07 107.67 2.07
CA GLU A 97 9.98 106.69 0.99
C GLU A 97 10.96 105.51 1.17
N ALA A 98 12.18 105.76 1.65
CA ALA A 98 13.19 104.73 1.91
C ALA A 98 12.84 103.86 3.13
N GLU A 99 12.30 104.45 4.20
CA GLU A 99 11.77 103.73 5.37
C GLU A 99 10.59 102.84 4.95
N ASN A 100 9.61 103.40 4.23
CA ASN A 100 8.49 102.64 3.66
C ASN A 100 8.94 101.50 2.73
N GLN A 101 10.01 101.68 1.96
CA GLN A 101 10.59 100.60 1.14
C GLN A 101 11.25 99.53 2.00
N THR A 102 11.96 99.91 3.06
CA THR A 102 12.62 98.99 4.00
C THR A 102 11.58 98.14 4.72
N GLU A 103 10.53 98.74 5.30
CA GLU A 103 9.43 98.00 5.93
C GLU A 103 8.75 97.01 4.98
N ARG A 104 8.53 97.38 3.72
CA ARG A 104 7.98 96.48 2.69
C ARG A 104 8.91 95.31 2.38
N ILE A 105 10.23 95.52 2.39
CA ILE A 105 11.22 94.44 2.19
C ILE A 105 11.28 93.53 3.41
N GLU A 106 11.27 94.08 4.63
CA GLU A 106 11.24 93.30 5.87
C GLU A 106 9.94 92.49 6.02
N ALA A 107 8.80 93.03 5.62
CA ALA A 107 7.53 92.30 5.58
C ALA A 107 7.60 91.11 4.60
N LYS A 108 8.13 91.32 3.39
CA LYS A 108 8.36 90.25 2.39
C LYS A 108 9.36 89.20 2.89
N TYR A 109 10.43 89.62 3.58
CA TYR A 109 11.42 88.71 4.16
C TYR A 109 10.80 87.84 5.27
N ARG A 110 9.98 88.44 6.14
CA ARG A 110 9.24 87.70 7.18
C ARG A 110 8.25 86.69 6.59
N ASP A 111 7.47 87.06 5.59
CA ASP A 111 6.56 86.17 4.86
C ASP A 111 7.31 85.01 4.17
N LEU A 112 8.40 85.30 3.47
CA LEU A 112 9.22 84.29 2.80
C LEU A 112 9.89 83.32 3.80
N ASN A 113 10.39 83.82 4.93
CA ASN A 113 10.96 83.01 6.01
C ASN A 113 9.89 82.13 6.70
N GLY A 114 8.65 82.64 6.83
CA GLY A 114 7.49 81.84 7.26
C GLY A 114 7.24 80.66 6.31
N LYS A 115 7.11 80.94 5.01
CA LYS A 115 6.92 79.92 3.96
C LYS A 115 8.05 78.90 3.89
N TYR A 116 9.29 79.33 4.12
CA TYR A 116 10.44 78.42 4.18
C TYR A 116 10.33 77.43 5.35
N LYS A 117 9.95 77.90 6.54
CA LYS A 117 9.72 77.04 7.72
C LYS A 117 8.53 76.11 7.56
N GLU A 118 7.46 76.55 6.90
CA GLU A 118 6.33 75.69 6.55
C GLU A 118 6.76 74.57 5.58
N LEU A 119 7.55 74.91 4.56
CA LEU A 119 8.09 73.94 3.60
C LEU A 119 9.05 72.94 4.27
N GLU A 120 9.92 73.40 5.16
CA GLU A 120 10.80 72.56 5.98
C GLU A 120 10.00 71.60 6.86
N GLY A 121 8.94 72.09 7.52
CA GLY A 121 8.02 71.26 8.30
C GLY A 121 7.27 70.21 7.47
N LEU A 122 6.88 70.54 6.23
CA LEU A 122 6.28 69.58 5.29
C LEU A 122 7.29 68.54 4.79
N TYR A 123 8.53 68.96 4.50
CA TYR A 123 9.61 68.06 4.11
C TYR A 123 9.93 67.04 5.21
N LEU A 124 10.09 67.49 6.46
CA LEU A 124 10.34 66.63 7.61
C LEU A 124 9.19 65.63 7.87
N LYS A 125 7.93 66.07 7.76
CA LYS A 125 6.77 65.17 7.84
C LYS A 125 6.79 64.10 6.75
N THR A 126 7.06 64.51 5.50
CA THR A 126 7.13 63.60 4.35
C THR A 126 8.25 62.56 4.55
N LEU A 127 9.43 63.01 4.97
CA LEU A 127 10.57 62.15 5.27
C LEU A 127 10.23 61.13 6.38
N HIS A 128 9.57 61.57 7.44
CA HIS A 128 9.14 60.68 8.52
C HIS A 128 8.16 59.61 8.03
N THR A 129 7.10 60.00 7.30
CA THR A 129 6.15 59.04 6.73
C THR A 129 6.79 58.06 5.73
N TYR A 130 7.82 58.51 5.00
CA TYR A 130 8.61 57.63 4.12
C TYR A 130 9.41 56.61 4.93
N THR A 131 10.05 57.01 6.03
CA THR A 131 10.77 56.08 6.91
C THR A 131 9.84 55.05 7.56
N GLU A 132 8.67 55.46 8.05
CA GLU A 132 7.67 54.54 8.63
C GLU A 132 7.18 53.52 7.59
N GLN A 133 6.85 53.97 6.38
CA GLN A 133 6.48 53.07 5.27
C GLN A 133 7.61 52.12 4.88
N GLN A 134 8.87 52.56 4.93
CA GLN A 134 10.02 51.72 4.62
C GLN A 134 10.23 50.63 5.69
N GLU A 135 10.05 50.96 6.98
CA GLU A 135 10.07 49.98 8.08
C GLU A 135 8.92 48.98 7.96
N GLU A 136 7.70 49.45 7.66
CA GLU A 136 6.54 48.58 7.45
C GLU A 136 6.73 47.64 6.24
N LEU A 137 7.34 48.12 5.15
CA LEU A 137 7.68 47.28 3.99
C LEU A 137 8.73 46.21 4.34
N VAL A 138 9.72 46.53 5.18
CA VAL A 138 10.70 45.54 5.66
C VAL A 138 10.02 44.49 6.57
N HIS A 139 9.14 44.92 7.47
CA HIS A 139 8.37 44.03 8.34
C HIS A 139 7.41 43.12 7.54
N ASN A 140 6.70 43.68 6.56
CA ASN A 140 5.83 42.89 5.68
C ASN A 140 6.62 41.90 4.82
N ARG A 141 7.82 42.25 4.34
CA ARG A 141 8.71 41.31 3.63
C ARG A 141 9.18 40.15 4.51
N SER A 142 9.55 40.39 5.77
CA SER A 142 9.94 39.31 6.69
C SER A 142 8.76 38.40 7.05
N ARG A 143 7.57 38.97 7.25
CA ARG A 143 6.33 38.21 7.46
C ARG A 143 5.95 37.34 6.27
N ILE A 144 6.00 37.87 5.04
CA ILE A 144 5.79 37.12 3.79
C ILE A 144 6.82 35.97 3.66
N LYS A 145 8.07 36.19 4.07
CA LYS A 145 9.08 35.13 4.07
C LYS A 145 8.71 34.00 5.05
N SER A 146 8.32 34.32 6.29
CA SER A 146 7.90 33.31 7.28
C SER A 146 6.74 32.46 6.77
N THR A 147 5.68 33.09 6.28
CA THR A 147 4.49 32.37 5.77
C THR A 147 4.79 31.54 4.52
N ARG A 148 5.76 31.96 3.69
CA ARG A 148 6.26 31.17 2.56
C ARG A 148 7.05 29.94 3.02
N ASP A 149 7.90 30.09 4.02
CA ASP A 149 8.70 28.99 4.58
C ASP A 149 7.79 27.97 5.31
N GLU A 150 6.77 28.45 6.04
CA GLU A 150 5.69 27.64 6.63
C GLU A 150 4.86 26.90 5.56
N SER A 151 4.44 27.60 4.49
CA SER A 151 3.74 26.97 3.36
C SER A 151 4.58 25.88 2.69
N SER A 152 5.90 26.03 2.62
CA SER A 152 6.79 24.98 2.12
C SER A 152 6.81 23.75 3.04
N LYS A 153 6.91 23.95 4.36
CA LYS A 153 6.86 22.85 5.34
C LYS A 153 5.55 22.07 5.23
N TYR A 154 4.41 22.75 5.21
CA TYR A 154 3.11 22.08 5.05
C TYR A 154 2.99 21.32 3.71
N LYS A 155 3.57 21.82 2.61
CA LYS A 155 3.62 21.08 1.34
C LYS A 155 4.42 19.78 1.45
N ASP A 156 5.52 19.78 2.19
CA ASP A 156 6.35 18.59 2.37
C ASP A 156 5.75 17.60 3.38
N GLU A 157 5.09 18.09 4.44
CA GLU A 157 4.26 17.28 5.34
C GLU A 157 3.10 16.60 4.60
N ILE A 158 2.38 17.33 3.73
CA ILE A 158 1.30 16.76 2.90
C ILE A 158 1.83 15.66 1.96
N LYS A 159 3.02 15.84 1.35
CA LYS A 159 3.66 14.78 0.56
C LYS A 159 4.00 13.56 1.40
N ALA A 160 4.58 13.76 2.59
CA ALA A 160 4.93 12.67 3.51
C ALA A 160 3.70 11.90 3.98
N LEU A 161 2.63 12.60 4.36
CA LEU A 161 1.34 12.01 4.71
C LEU A 161 0.71 11.25 3.54
N LYS A 162 0.76 11.78 2.31
CA LYS A 162 0.27 11.09 1.12
C LYS A 162 1.01 9.77 0.88
N ILE A 163 2.35 9.78 0.94
CA ILE A 163 3.17 8.56 0.83
C ILE A 163 2.83 7.55 1.95
N SER A 164 2.58 8.03 3.18
CA SER A 164 2.17 7.15 4.29
C SER A 164 0.78 6.55 4.08
N CYS A 165 -0.17 7.32 3.55
CA CYS A 165 -1.52 6.83 3.23
C CYS A 165 -1.48 5.80 2.09
N GLU A 166 -0.65 6.03 1.07
CA GLU A 166 -0.45 5.07 -0.04
C GLU A 166 0.13 3.74 0.47
N ARG A 167 1.11 3.77 1.39
CA ARG A 167 1.63 2.56 2.04
C ARG A 167 0.58 1.84 2.89
N HIS A 168 -0.16 2.55 3.73
CA HIS A 168 -1.23 1.91 4.52
C HIS A 168 -2.36 1.35 3.65
N ALA A 169 -2.61 1.92 2.47
CA ALA A 169 -3.52 1.34 1.49
C ALA A 169 -2.98 0.03 0.90
N THR A 170 -1.68 -0.07 0.59
CA THR A 170 -1.07 -1.34 0.14
C THR A 170 -1.07 -2.39 1.25
N ASP A 171 -0.67 -2.03 2.48
CA ASP A 171 -0.66 -2.93 3.64
C ASP A 171 -2.07 -3.52 3.90
N LEU A 172 -3.11 -2.68 3.76
CA LEU A 172 -4.51 -3.09 3.92
C LEU A 172 -4.98 -4.04 2.81
N ILE A 173 -4.51 -3.87 1.58
CA ILE A 173 -4.81 -4.77 0.45
C ILE A 173 -4.14 -6.13 0.66
N GLU A 174 -2.85 -6.15 1.03
CA GLU A 174 -2.11 -7.38 1.34
C GLU A 174 -2.73 -8.14 2.52
N SER A 175 -3.09 -7.42 3.60
CA SER A 175 -3.77 -8.00 4.75
C SER A 175 -5.13 -8.61 4.39
N ARG A 176 -5.90 -7.96 3.51
CA ARG A 176 -7.17 -8.50 2.99
C ARG A 176 -6.98 -9.74 2.12
N GLN A 177 -5.95 -9.78 1.27
CA GLN A 177 -5.60 -10.94 0.46
C GLN A 177 -5.23 -12.14 1.35
N LEU A 178 -4.31 -11.95 2.30
CA LEU A 178 -3.90 -12.99 3.26
C LEU A 178 -5.09 -13.52 4.08
N ASN A 179 -6.03 -12.65 4.47
CA ASN A 179 -7.22 -13.08 5.20
C ASN A 179 -8.21 -13.87 4.32
N ALA A 180 -8.34 -13.52 3.04
CA ALA A 180 -9.12 -14.30 2.08
C ALA A 180 -8.50 -15.68 1.82
N GLU A 181 -7.17 -15.77 1.68
CA GLU A 181 -6.44 -17.04 1.56
C GLU A 181 -6.65 -17.94 2.78
N LYS A 182 -6.50 -17.40 3.99
CA LYS A 182 -6.76 -18.13 5.25
C LYS A 182 -8.21 -18.58 5.39
N THR A 183 -9.16 -17.79 4.89
CA THR A 183 -10.58 -18.20 4.87
C THR A 183 -10.78 -19.42 3.98
N VAL A 184 -10.22 -19.39 2.76
CA VAL A 184 -10.25 -20.52 1.81
C VAL A 184 -9.51 -21.75 2.35
N GLU A 185 -8.43 -21.58 3.10
CA GLU A 185 -7.73 -22.68 3.78
C GLU A 185 -8.59 -23.29 4.90
N ASN A 186 -9.24 -22.45 5.72
CA ASN A 186 -10.13 -22.90 6.78
C ASN A 186 -11.34 -23.67 6.23
N ASP A 187 -11.94 -23.20 5.13
CA ASP A 187 -13.03 -23.91 4.44
C ASP A 187 -12.59 -25.30 3.95
N LYS A 188 -11.37 -25.43 3.40
CA LYS A 188 -10.79 -26.74 3.02
C LYS A 188 -10.59 -27.65 4.22
N LEU A 189 -10.10 -27.11 5.34
CA LEU A 189 -9.90 -27.86 6.58
C LEU A 189 -11.23 -28.30 7.20
N LEU A 190 -12.28 -27.48 7.13
CA LEU A 190 -13.64 -27.84 7.55
C LEU A 190 -14.19 -29.00 6.72
N VAL A 191 -14.08 -28.94 5.39
CA VAL A 191 -14.50 -30.05 4.50
C VAL A 191 -13.69 -31.32 4.78
N ALA A 192 -12.37 -31.22 4.95
CA ALA A 192 -11.53 -32.37 5.29
C ALA A 192 -11.91 -32.99 6.64
N ASN A 193 -12.25 -32.16 7.64
CA ASN A 193 -12.71 -32.63 8.96
C ASN A 193 -14.07 -33.33 8.85
N GLN A 194 -15.02 -32.81 8.06
CA GLN A 194 -16.29 -33.48 7.78
C GLN A 194 -16.10 -34.86 7.12
N VAL A 195 -15.19 -34.97 6.14
CA VAL A 195 -14.86 -36.27 5.50
C VAL A 195 -14.27 -37.25 6.51
N LEU A 196 -13.35 -36.82 7.38
CA LEU A 196 -12.78 -37.67 8.43
C LEU A 196 -13.83 -38.08 9.48
N GLN A 197 -14.79 -37.21 9.81
CA GLN A 197 -15.91 -37.54 10.70
C GLN A 197 -16.83 -38.60 10.09
N GLN A 198 -17.12 -38.51 8.78
CA GLN A 198 -17.88 -39.54 8.07
C GLN A 198 -17.12 -40.88 8.06
N GLN A 199 -15.84 -40.89 7.69
CA GLN A 199 -15.02 -42.11 7.72
C GLN A 199 -14.97 -42.75 9.12
N LEU A 200 -14.91 -41.95 10.19
CA LEU A 200 -14.99 -42.44 11.56
C LEU A 200 -16.38 -42.98 11.94
N HIS A 201 -17.45 -42.52 11.28
CA HIS A 201 -18.79 -43.08 11.45
C HIS A 201 -18.91 -44.42 10.73
N ASP A 202 -18.53 -44.48 9.45
CA ASP A 202 -18.55 -45.70 8.63
C ASP A 202 -17.73 -46.83 9.29
N LEU A 203 -16.54 -46.51 9.82
CA LEU A 203 -15.70 -47.47 10.56
C LEU A 203 -16.34 -47.95 11.87
N LYS A 204 -17.14 -47.12 12.55
CA LYS A 204 -17.91 -47.55 13.73
C LYS A 204 -19.04 -48.49 13.36
N GLU A 205 -19.73 -48.26 12.23
CA GLU A 205 -20.76 -49.17 11.72
C GLU A 205 -20.17 -50.53 11.33
N VAL A 206 -19.07 -50.54 10.58
CA VAL A 206 -18.36 -51.79 10.21
C VAL A 206 -17.87 -52.54 11.45
N ASN A 207 -17.35 -51.85 12.46
CA ASN A 207 -16.92 -52.47 13.71
C ASN A 207 -18.12 -53.04 14.50
N TYR A 208 -19.24 -52.32 14.53
CA TYR A 208 -20.48 -52.82 15.13
C TYR A 208 -21.00 -54.08 14.41
N GLU A 209 -21.06 -54.08 13.08
CA GLU A 209 -21.41 -55.28 12.31
C GLU A 209 -20.48 -56.46 12.60
N GLN A 210 -19.16 -56.21 12.61
CA GLN A 210 -18.16 -57.25 12.87
C GLN A 210 -18.31 -57.81 14.28
N SER A 211 -18.60 -56.95 15.27
CA SER A 211 -18.90 -57.36 16.65
C SER A 211 -20.16 -58.25 16.71
N GLN A 212 -21.22 -57.90 15.98
CA GLN A 212 -22.42 -58.74 15.88
C GLN A 212 -22.16 -60.09 15.19
N ARG A 213 -21.27 -60.13 14.18
CA ARG A 213 -20.82 -61.38 13.53
C ARG A 213 -20.03 -62.26 14.49
N VAL A 214 -19.13 -61.68 15.30
CA VAL A 214 -18.38 -62.40 16.35
C VAL A 214 -19.36 -63.02 17.36
N ILE A 215 -20.27 -62.23 17.93
CA ILE A 215 -21.30 -62.72 18.88
C ILE A 215 -22.14 -63.86 18.28
N LYS A 216 -22.45 -63.80 16.98
CA LYS A 216 -23.18 -64.87 16.28
C LYS A 216 -22.35 -66.16 16.14
N LEU A 217 -21.05 -66.03 15.82
CA LEU A 217 -20.13 -67.16 15.69
C LEU A 217 -19.81 -67.80 17.06
N GLU A 218 -19.61 -67.00 18.11
CA GLU A 218 -19.45 -67.47 19.49
C GLU A 218 -20.65 -68.33 19.89
N ARG A 219 -21.89 -67.81 19.76
CA ARG A 219 -23.12 -68.57 20.02
C ARG A 219 -23.27 -69.83 19.18
N GLN A 220 -22.72 -69.87 17.96
CA GLN A 220 -22.74 -71.07 17.11
C GLN A 220 -21.70 -72.09 17.57
N ASN A 221 -20.52 -71.62 18.01
CA ASN A 221 -19.47 -72.45 18.58
C ASN A 221 -19.91 -73.06 19.91
N ASP A 222 -20.53 -72.28 20.80
CA ASP A 222 -21.09 -72.75 22.08
C ASP A 222 -22.09 -73.90 21.86
N ARG A 223 -23.04 -73.73 20.93
CA ARG A 223 -23.99 -74.78 20.54
C ARG A 223 -23.31 -76.03 20.00
N SER A 224 -22.27 -75.86 19.19
CA SER A 224 -21.50 -76.98 18.62
C SER A 224 -20.71 -77.72 19.70
N THR A 225 -20.14 -76.98 20.64
CA THR A 225 -19.41 -77.51 21.80
C THR A 225 -20.35 -78.26 22.75
N GLN A 226 -21.56 -77.72 22.97
CA GLN A 226 -22.61 -78.39 23.75
C GLN A 226 -23.08 -79.68 23.05
N ALA A 227 -23.34 -79.66 21.74
CA ALA A 227 -23.72 -80.85 20.99
C ALA A 227 -22.62 -81.94 21.00
N LEU A 228 -21.34 -81.55 20.96
CA LEU A 228 -20.22 -82.47 21.16
C LEU A 228 -20.21 -83.06 22.58
N ALA A 229 -20.47 -82.25 23.61
CA ALA A 229 -20.58 -82.72 25.00
C ALA A 229 -21.77 -83.67 25.23
N GLU A 230 -22.86 -83.52 24.47
CA GLU A 230 -24.03 -84.42 24.47
C GLU A 230 -23.77 -85.75 23.71
N LEU A 231 -22.91 -85.71 22.68
CA LEU A 231 -22.51 -86.90 21.91
C LEU A 231 -21.38 -87.71 22.58
N GLN A 232 -20.48 -87.06 23.32
CA GLN A 232 -19.37 -87.70 24.02
C GLN A 232 -19.79 -88.90 24.89
N PRO A 233 -20.79 -88.81 25.81
CA PRO A 233 -21.22 -89.95 26.60
C PRO A 233 -21.89 -91.06 25.78
N GLN A 234 -22.49 -90.73 24.62
CA GLN A 234 -23.06 -91.74 23.72
C GLN A 234 -21.93 -92.53 23.04
N TYR A 235 -20.87 -91.85 22.60
CA TYR A 235 -19.68 -92.48 22.06
C TYR A 235 -18.99 -93.37 23.10
N GLU A 236 -18.80 -92.89 24.33
CA GLU A 236 -18.22 -93.67 25.44
C GLU A 236 -19.07 -94.90 25.79
N ALA A 237 -20.41 -94.78 25.77
CA ALA A 237 -21.31 -95.91 25.98
C ALA A 237 -21.19 -96.96 24.87
N ILE A 238 -21.17 -96.54 23.60
CA ILE A 238 -20.98 -97.44 22.44
C ILE A 238 -19.59 -98.09 22.48
N GLN A 239 -18.54 -97.34 22.84
CA GLN A 239 -17.18 -97.86 23.00
C GLN A 239 -17.13 -98.92 24.11
N THR A 240 -17.83 -98.70 25.23
CA THR A 240 -17.93 -99.67 26.32
C THR A 240 -18.68 -100.93 25.89
N GLN A 241 -19.79 -100.80 25.15
CA GLN A 241 -20.52 -101.94 24.56
C GLN A 241 -19.67 -102.72 23.55
N TYR A 242 -18.90 -102.03 22.70
CA TYR A 242 -17.96 -102.66 21.78
C TYR A 242 -16.85 -103.45 22.50
N LEU A 243 -16.33 -102.91 23.61
CA LEU A 243 -15.34 -103.63 24.43
C LEU A 243 -15.95 -104.86 25.13
N SER A 244 -17.19 -104.76 25.65
CA SER A 244 -17.92 -105.91 26.23
C SER A 244 -18.13 -107.02 25.20
N THR A 245 -18.76 -106.69 24.07
CA THR A 245 -19.03 -107.65 22.99
C THR A 245 -17.75 -108.26 22.40
N LYS A 246 -16.65 -107.50 22.35
CA LYS A 246 -15.33 -108.03 21.97
C LYS A 246 -14.78 -109.03 23.00
N ALA A 247 -14.97 -108.79 24.30
CA ALA A 247 -14.58 -109.73 25.35
C ALA A 247 -15.47 -110.98 25.35
N GLU A 248 -16.78 -110.84 25.16
CA GLU A 248 -17.73 -111.95 24.98
C GLU A 248 -17.34 -112.82 23.78
N LEU A 249 -17.01 -112.22 22.63
CA LEU A 249 -16.52 -112.94 21.46
C LEU A 249 -15.19 -113.67 21.70
N ALA A 250 -14.27 -113.09 22.48
CA ALA A 250 -13.03 -113.76 22.88
C ALA A 250 -13.31 -114.99 23.74
N HIS A 251 -14.20 -114.87 24.72
CA HIS A 251 -14.60 -115.98 25.59
C HIS A 251 -15.39 -117.07 24.84
N ILE A 252 -16.22 -116.71 23.86
CA ILE A 252 -16.89 -117.68 22.97
C ILE A 252 -15.87 -118.42 22.09
N ARG A 253 -14.85 -117.72 21.56
CA ARG A 253 -13.75 -118.35 20.80
C ARG A 253 -12.93 -119.31 21.66
N GLU A 254 -12.62 -118.92 22.89
CA GLU A 254 -11.93 -119.77 23.87
C GLU A 254 -12.73 -121.05 24.15
N LYS A 255 -14.02 -120.92 24.47
CA LYS A 255 -14.94 -122.06 24.65
C LYS A 255 -15.04 -122.94 23.40
N TYR A 256 -15.13 -122.34 22.21
CA TYR A 256 -15.15 -123.09 20.96
C TYR A 256 -13.87 -123.90 20.79
N ASN A 257 -12.70 -123.30 21.02
CA ASN A 257 -11.42 -124.00 20.96
C ASN A 257 -11.33 -125.13 21.98
N THR A 258 -11.71 -124.92 23.25
CA THR A 258 -11.68 -126.02 24.24
C THR A 258 -12.62 -127.16 23.86
N THR A 259 -13.84 -126.87 23.39
CA THR A 259 -14.76 -127.94 22.91
C THR A 259 -14.26 -128.63 21.65
N ARG A 260 -13.54 -127.91 20.78
CA ARG A 260 -12.90 -128.47 19.59
C ARG A 260 -11.76 -129.41 19.99
N ASP A 261 -10.88 -128.99 20.91
CA ASP A 261 -9.76 -129.79 21.40
C ASP A 261 -10.29 -131.05 22.13
N GLU A 262 -11.38 -130.94 22.90
CA GLU A 262 -12.10 -132.08 23.49
C GLU A 262 -12.64 -133.03 22.41
N CYS A 263 -13.24 -132.51 21.32
CA CYS A 263 -13.73 -133.33 20.21
C CYS A 263 -12.59 -133.99 19.42
N GLU A 264 -11.46 -133.30 19.21
CA GLU A 264 -10.26 -133.87 18.57
C GLU A 264 -9.63 -134.97 19.46
N ALA A 265 -9.61 -134.77 20.78
CA ALA A 265 -9.17 -135.79 21.74
C ALA A 265 -10.12 -137.00 21.77
N MET A 266 -11.44 -136.80 21.79
CA MET A 266 -12.42 -137.89 21.70
C MET A 266 -12.35 -138.62 20.36
N SER A 267 -12.16 -137.90 19.25
CA SER A 267 -11.96 -138.51 17.92
C SER A 267 -10.68 -139.37 17.89
N SER A 268 -9.59 -138.87 18.49
CA SER A 268 -8.35 -139.63 18.66
C SER A 268 -8.55 -140.88 19.52
N GLN A 269 -9.34 -140.79 20.59
CA GLN A 269 -9.69 -141.93 21.43
C GLN A 269 -10.55 -142.96 20.70
N VAL A 270 -11.48 -142.51 19.84
CA VAL A 270 -12.25 -143.40 18.95
C VAL A 270 -11.35 -144.12 17.94
N LEU A 271 -10.35 -143.43 17.37
CA LEU A 271 -9.37 -144.06 16.47
C LEU A 271 -8.52 -145.11 17.19
N ILE A 272 -8.08 -144.85 18.43
CA ILE A 272 -7.37 -145.83 19.25
C ILE A 272 -8.27 -147.05 19.52
N LEU A 273 -9.51 -146.84 19.94
CA LEU A 273 -10.46 -147.94 20.18
C LEU A 273 -10.81 -148.71 18.91
N GLN A 274 -10.84 -148.06 17.74
CA GLN A 274 -10.97 -148.74 16.45
C GLN A 274 -9.75 -149.60 16.13
N ALA A 275 -8.53 -149.11 16.39
CA ALA A 275 -7.31 -149.89 16.23
C ALA A 275 -7.27 -151.10 17.21
N ASP A 276 -7.68 -150.92 18.46
CA ASP A 276 -7.82 -152.00 19.44
C ASP A 276 -8.86 -153.04 18.99
N ILE A 277 -10.00 -152.61 18.44
CA ILE A 277 -11.03 -153.52 17.89
C ILE A 277 -10.50 -154.29 16.67
N LEU A 278 -9.70 -153.65 15.80
CA LEU A 278 -9.05 -154.33 14.69
C LEU A 278 -8.03 -155.37 15.19
N TYR A 279 -7.18 -154.99 16.14
CA TYR A 279 -6.19 -155.88 16.76
C TYR A 279 -6.82 -157.06 17.51
N ILE A 280 -7.90 -156.83 18.25
CA ILE A 280 -8.68 -157.90 18.91
C ILE A 280 -9.36 -158.80 17.87
N ASN A 281 -9.85 -158.26 16.74
CA ASN A 281 -10.37 -159.08 15.64
C ASN A 281 -9.27 -159.91 14.96
N GLU A 282 -8.06 -159.36 14.79
CA GLU A 282 -6.90 -160.10 14.29
C GLU A 282 -6.51 -161.23 15.24
N LEU A 283 -6.43 -160.97 16.54
CA LEU A 283 -6.22 -161.97 17.59
C LEU A 283 -7.31 -163.06 17.58
N LEU A 284 -8.58 -162.67 17.49
CA LEU A 284 -9.71 -163.60 17.43
C LEU A 284 -9.69 -164.44 16.14
N ASN A 285 -9.25 -163.87 15.02
CA ASN A 285 -9.09 -164.61 13.77
C ASN A 285 -7.88 -165.55 13.81
N PHE A 286 -6.79 -165.14 14.45
CA PHE A 286 -5.62 -166.00 14.73
C PHE A 286 -5.98 -167.16 15.68
N GLU A 287 -6.76 -166.90 16.73
CA GLU A 287 -7.26 -167.91 17.65
C GLU A 287 -8.22 -168.88 16.94
N LYS A 288 -9.14 -168.38 16.09
CA LYS A 288 -9.98 -169.24 15.24
C LYS A 288 -9.13 -170.11 14.30
N GLN A 289 -8.08 -169.57 13.69
CA GLN A 289 -7.17 -170.35 12.84
C GLN A 289 -6.43 -171.43 13.63
N THR A 290 -5.86 -171.12 14.79
CA THR A 290 -5.18 -172.10 15.65
C THR A 290 -6.14 -173.14 16.24
N SER A 291 -7.36 -172.75 16.62
CA SER A 291 -8.40 -173.67 17.10
C SER A 291 -8.87 -174.63 15.99
N GLN A 292 -9.07 -174.13 14.77
CA GLN A 292 -9.33 -174.99 13.59
C GLN A 292 -8.14 -175.91 13.26
N GLN A 293 -6.91 -175.46 13.45
CA GLN A 293 -5.71 -176.28 13.25
C GLN A 293 -5.60 -177.40 14.30
N LEU A 294 -5.91 -177.10 15.57
CA LEU A 294 -5.99 -178.08 16.65
C LEU A 294 -7.13 -179.08 16.47
N GLN A 295 -8.27 -178.66 15.90
CA GLN A 295 -9.36 -179.59 15.54
C GLN A 295 -8.89 -180.61 14.50
N ARG A 296 -8.23 -180.17 13.42
CA ARG A 296 -7.66 -181.09 12.41
C ARG A 296 -6.64 -182.06 13.02
N GLN A 297 -5.77 -181.58 13.91
CA GLN A 297 -4.79 -182.44 14.60
C GLN A 297 -5.46 -183.47 15.53
N ASN A 298 -6.60 -183.16 16.15
CA ASN A 298 -7.37 -184.13 16.93
C ASN A 298 -8.09 -185.17 16.05
N GLU A 299 -8.59 -184.77 14.87
CA GLU A 299 -9.14 -185.71 13.89
C GLU A 299 -8.04 -186.67 13.38
N GLU A 300 -6.85 -186.15 13.05
CA GLU A 300 -5.66 -186.94 12.67
C GLU A 300 -5.19 -187.91 13.78
N LEU A 301 -5.41 -187.58 15.05
CA LEU A 301 -5.07 -188.44 16.20
C LEU A 301 -6.06 -189.60 16.44
N ILE A 302 -7.32 -189.45 16.02
CA ILE A 302 -8.37 -190.47 16.24
C ILE A 302 -8.22 -191.64 15.26
N ASP A 303 -7.79 -191.40 14.02
CA ASP A 303 -7.66 -192.45 12.99
C ASP A 303 -6.38 -193.31 13.12
N ALA A 304 -5.40 -192.91 13.93
CA ALA A 304 -4.05 -193.49 13.93
C ALA A 304 -3.82 -194.70 14.88
N ILE A 305 -4.83 -195.18 15.62
CA ILE A 305 -4.64 -196.18 16.69
C ILE A 305 -4.66 -197.66 16.20
N ASN A 306 -5.06 -197.93 14.95
CA ASN A 306 -5.05 -199.29 14.39
C ASN A 306 -3.90 -199.51 13.37
N LEU A 307 -2.94 -200.37 13.74
CA LEU A 307 -1.88 -201.00 12.91
C LEU A 307 -0.56 -200.21 12.62
N THR A 308 0.41 -200.36 13.55
CA THR A 308 1.87 -200.71 13.37
C THR A 308 2.66 -200.42 12.05
N PRO A 309 4.02 -200.38 12.04
CA PRO A 309 5.00 -199.74 12.95
C PRO A 309 6.27 -199.12 12.24
N LYS A 310 7.14 -198.42 13.00
CA LYS A 310 8.59 -198.09 12.73
C LYS A 310 9.02 -197.07 11.63
N HIS A 311 9.91 -196.16 12.06
CA HIS A 311 10.98 -195.41 11.34
C HIS A 311 10.68 -194.29 10.29
N SER A 312 11.40 -193.17 10.45
CA SER A 312 12.20 -192.44 9.41
C SER A 312 11.86 -190.96 9.06
N ARG A 313 12.80 -190.07 9.44
CA ARG A 313 13.32 -188.83 8.79
C ARG A 313 12.50 -187.99 7.76
N ARG A 314 12.47 -186.66 8.05
CA ARG A 314 12.56 -185.47 7.13
C ARG A 314 11.38 -185.18 6.17
N PRO A 315 11.29 -183.97 5.56
CA PRO A 315 11.71 -182.61 5.97
C PRO A 315 10.64 -181.51 5.67
N SER A 316 11.07 -180.23 5.62
CA SER A 316 10.45 -179.08 4.93
C SER A 316 9.26 -178.39 5.63
N GLU A 317 9.44 -177.12 6.05
CA GLU A 317 8.91 -175.89 5.40
C GLU A 317 7.55 -175.47 6.04
N GLN A 318 7.08 -174.22 6.07
CA GLN A 318 7.42 -172.98 5.35
C GLN A 318 6.79 -171.74 6.07
N ILE A 319 6.97 -170.54 5.50
CA ILE A 319 6.02 -169.39 5.50
C ILE A 319 5.88 -168.45 6.74
N THR A 320 6.47 -167.26 6.57
CA THR A 320 6.03 -165.87 6.89
C THR A 320 5.41 -165.48 8.24
N PHE A 321 5.73 -164.26 8.70
CA PHE A 321 4.75 -163.15 8.65
C PHE A 321 5.42 -161.77 8.51
N HIS A 322 4.72 -160.83 7.83
CA HIS A 322 5.12 -159.42 7.72
C HIS A 322 4.55 -158.58 8.87
N GLY A 323 5.15 -157.42 9.11
CA GLY A 323 4.63 -156.39 10.02
C GLY A 323 5.10 -155.01 9.61
N THR A 324 4.42 -154.41 8.63
CA THR A 324 4.55 -153.00 8.25
C THR A 324 3.81 -152.09 9.23
N ASN A 325 4.23 -150.83 9.37
CA ASN A 325 3.30 -149.72 9.60
C ASN A 325 3.83 -148.44 8.92
N VAL A 326 2.92 -147.71 8.30
CA VAL A 326 3.16 -146.64 7.30
C VAL A 326 2.02 -145.62 7.39
N GLU A 327 2.35 -144.33 7.26
CA GLU A 327 1.41 -143.18 7.11
C GLU A 327 0.46 -142.94 8.32
N PHE A 328 -0.30 -141.85 8.47
CA PHE A 328 -0.77 -140.71 7.65
C PHE A 328 -0.54 -139.38 8.44
N ASN A 329 -0.38 -138.14 7.91
CA ASN A 329 -0.92 -137.37 6.77
C ASN A 329 -2.39 -136.90 6.91
N SER A 330 -2.65 -135.58 7.00
CA SER A 330 -3.83 -134.90 6.39
C SER A 330 -3.85 -133.36 6.57
N ASN A 331 -4.53 -132.69 5.63
CA ASN A 331 -4.77 -131.23 5.54
C ASN A 331 -6.12 -130.81 6.14
N ALA A 332 -6.39 -129.49 6.24
CA ALA A 332 -7.73 -128.93 6.00
C ALA A 332 -7.72 -127.41 5.64
N GLU A 333 -8.67 -127.00 4.78
CA GLU A 333 -8.99 -125.63 4.35
C GLU A 333 -10.35 -125.15 4.94
N CYS A 334 -10.65 -123.84 4.89
CA CYS A 334 -11.99 -123.21 4.73
C CYS A 334 -11.93 -121.67 4.88
N ILE A 335 -12.78 -120.79 4.33
CA ILE A 335 -13.60 -120.63 3.11
C ILE A 335 -14.20 -119.18 3.16
N GLU A 336 -14.75 -118.69 2.04
CA GLU A 336 -15.10 -117.30 1.68
C GLU A 336 -16.59 -116.89 1.84
N TYR A 337 -16.90 -115.56 1.89
CA TYR A 337 -18.09 -114.84 1.34
C TYR A 337 -18.18 -113.35 1.87
N LYS A 338 -18.89 -112.35 1.29
CA LYS A 338 -19.78 -112.25 0.09
C LYS A 338 -20.02 -110.81 -0.47
N LEU A 339 -20.17 -110.72 -1.81
CA LEU A 339 -21.10 -109.91 -2.65
C LEU A 339 -21.09 -108.36 -2.79
N GLU A 340 -21.49 -107.98 -4.02
CA GLU A 340 -21.44 -106.71 -4.75
C GLU A 340 -22.54 -105.68 -4.43
N LYS A 341 -22.30 -104.40 -4.82
CA LYS A 341 -23.28 -103.64 -5.63
C LYS A 341 -22.65 -102.45 -6.38
N GLU A 342 -22.86 -102.37 -7.70
CA GLU A 342 -22.54 -101.21 -8.55
C GLU A 342 -23.71 -100.19 -8.62
N PHE A 343 -23.52 -99.15 -9.46
CA PHE A 343 -24.49 -98.12 -9.94
C PHE A 343 -24.87 -96.98 -8.99
N GLU A 344 -24.11 -95.86 -9.06
CA GLU A 344 -24.68 -94.47 -9.14
C GLU A 344 -23.66 -93.34 -9.40
N ASN A 345 -22.35 -93.60 -9.53
CA ASN A 345 -21.31 -92.55 -9.57
C ASN A 345 -20.91 -91.98 -10.95
N GLY A 346 -21.66 -92.28 -12.03
CA GLY A 346 -21.35 -91.80 -13.39
C GLY A 346 -21.65 -90.32 -13.63
N THR A 347 -22.78 -89.82 -13.11
CA THR A 347 -23.35 -88.52 -13.56
C THR A 347 -22.91 -87.32 -12.72
N ARG A 348 -22.63 -87.50 -11.42
CA ARG A 348 -22.23 -86.40 -10.52
C ARG A 348 -20.79 -85.90 -10.72
N ARG A 349 -19.92 -86.70 -11.36
CA ARG A 349 -18.48 -86.38 -11.48
C ARG A 349 -18.17 -85.37 -12.60
N THR A 350 -18.97 -85.34 -13.66
CA THR A 350 -18.87 -84.32 -14.74
C THR A 350 -19.54 -83.01 -14.35
N GLU A 351 -20.57 -83.05 -13.50
CA GLU A 351 -21.29 -81.87 -13.02
C GLU A 351 -20.47 -81.09 -11.98
N MET A 352 -19.81 -81.78 -11.03
CA MET A 352 -18.86 -81.15 -10.09
C MET A 352 -17.60 -80.59 -10.76
N LEU A 353 -17.23 -81.07 -11.96
CA LEU A 353 -16.14 -80.48 -12.77
C LEU A 353 -16.58 -79.25 -13.58
N ARG A 354 -17.88 -79.04 -13.80
CA ARG A 354 -18.42 -77.79 -14.38
C ARG A 354 -18.57 -76.69 -13.34
N GLN A 355 -19.05 -77.02 -12.13
CA GLN A 355 -19.33 -76.04 -11.07
C GLN A 355 -18.09 -75.57 -10.26
N ARG A 356 -16.89 -76.06 -10.57
CA ARG A 356 -15.62 -75.62 -9.95
C ARG A 356 -14.51 -75.30 -10.97
N SER A 357 -14.88 -75.06 -12.23
CA SER A 357 -13.94 -74.53 -13.21
C SER A 357 -13.79 -73.02 -12.99
N LEU A 358 -12.55 -72.55 -12.82
CA LEU A 358 -12.22 -71.12 -12.71
C LEU A 358 -12.80 -70.30 -13.87
N PHE A 359 -12.89 -70.90 -15.07
CA PHE A 359 -13.51 -70.30 -16.25
C PHE A 359 -15.03 -70.08 -16.11
N HIS A 360 -15.74 -70.91 -15.34
CA HIS A 360 -17.17 -70.71 -15.12
C HIS A 360 -17.44 -69.57 -14.14
N GLU A 361 -16.68 -69.49 -13.05
CA GLU A 361 -16.75 -68.37 -12.11
C GLU A 361 -16.32 -67.04 -12.77
N LEU A 362 -15.25 -67.04 -13.57
CA LEU A 362 -14.84 -65.88 -14.36
C LEU A 362 -15.90 -65.48 -15.40
N SER A 363 -16.56 -66.44 -16.06
CA SER A 363 -17.65 -66.15 -17.01
C SER A 363 -18.85 -65.51 -16.31
N ILE A 364 -19.21 -65.99 -15.12
CA ILE A 364 -20.32 -65.43 -14.32
C ILE A 364 -19.96 -64.03 -13.83
N GLU A 365 -18.74 -63.79 -13.38
CA GLU A 365 -18.34 -62.46 -12.90
C GLU A 365 -18.19 -61.45 -14.05
N LEU A 366 -17.72 -61.87 -15.23
CA LEU A 366 -17.74 -61.07 -16.45
C LEU A 366 -19.16 -60.73 -16.93
N GLU A 367 -20.11 -61.67 -16.87
CA GLU A 367 -21.52 -61.36 -17.17
C GLU A 367 -22.11 -60.36 -16.17
N LYS A 368 -21.82 -60.49 -14.87
CA LYS A 368 -22.22 -59.50 -13.86
C LYS A 368 -21.56 -58.14 -14.09
N GLU A 369 -20.29 -58.10 -14.46
CA GLU A 369 -19.56 -56.86 -14.71
C GLU A 369 -20.08 -56.16 -15.98
N MET A 370 -20.36 -56.92 -17.04
CA MET A 370 -20.98 -56.39 -18.26
C MET A 370 -22.44 -55.94 -18.02
N HIS A 371 -23.19 -56.61 -17.13
CA HIS A 371 -24.49 -56.12 -16.69
C HIS A 371 -24.40 -54.87 -15.80
N ARG A 372 -23.39 -54.74 -14.93
CA ARG A 372 -23.10 -53.51 -14.18
C ARG A 372 -22.73 -52.36 -15.13
N ALA A 373 -21.90 -52.60 -16.13
CA ALA A 373 -21.57 -51.60 -17.15
C ALA A 373 -22.80 -51.16 -17.97
N LYS A 374 -23.70 -52.08 -18.31
CA LYS A 374 -24.96 -51.77 -19.02
C LYS A 374 -26.04 -51.11 -18.15
N SER A 375 -26.03 -51.30 -16.83
CA SER A 375 -26.96 -50.61 -15.91
C SER A 375 -26.43 -49.26 -15.41
N SER A 376 -25.11 -49.07 -15.39
CA SER A 376 -24.47 -47.78 -15.08
C SER A 376 -24.72 -46.72 -16.16
N SER A 377 -24.76 -47.10 -17.44
CA SER A 377 -24.80 -46.15 -18.57
C SER A 377 -26.17 -45.53 -18.88
N VAL A 378 -27.23 -45.91 -18.17
CA VAL A 378 -28.61 -45.46 -18.46
C VAL A 378 -29.17 -44.45 -17.44
N ASN A 379 -28.55 -44.32 -16.25
CA ASN A 379 -29.03 -43.42 -15.19
C ASN A 379 -28.14 -42.20 -14.90
N GLU A 380 -26.93 -42.09 -15.47
CA GLU A 380 -26.00 -40.97 -15.21
C GLU A 380 -26.25 -39.69 -16.02
N ILE A 381 -27.45 -39.50 -16.57
CA ILE A 381 -27.87 -38.21 -17.17
C ILE A 381 -28.48 -37.27 -16.10
N ALA A 382 -28.87 -37.79 -14.93
CA ALA A 382 -29.62 -37.03 -13.91
C ALA A 382 -28.77 -36.32 -12.84
N SER A 383 -27.46 -36.57 -12.73
CA SER A 383 -26.65 -36.03 -11.63
C SER A 383 -25.20 -35.69 -12.02
N CYS A 384 -25.04 -34.89 -13.08
CA CYS A 384 -23.77 -34.19 -13.29
C CYS A 384 -23.58 -33.12 -12.19
N THR A 385 -22.85 -33.49 -11.12
CA THR A 385 -22.50 -32.59 -10.01
C THR A 385 -21.75 -31.35 -10.50
N THR A 386 -20.96 -31.49 -11.57
CA THR A 386 -20.32 -30.37 -12.29
C THR A 386 -21.34 -29.39 -12.89
N CYS A 387 -22.48 -29.86 -13.41
CA CYS A 387 -23.55 -28.97 -13.90
C CYS A 387 -24.23 -28.20 -12.77
N SER A 388 -24.47 -28.84 -11.61
CA SER A 388 -25.00 -28.15 -10.42
C SER A 388 -24.04 -27.04 -9.93
N MET A 389 -22.74 -27.36 -9.86
CA MET A 389 -21.68 -26.40 -9.54
C MET A 389 -21.60 -25.25 -10.56
N LEU A 390 -21.74 -25.53 -11.86
CA LEU A 390 -21.76 -24.51 -12.90
C LEU A 390 -23.00 -23.61 -12.80
N MET A 391 -24.19 -24.17 -12.57
CA MET A 391 -25.43 -23.40 -12.34
C MET A 391 -25.31 -22.49 -11.10
N GLN A 392 -24.75 -22.98 -10.00
CA GLN A 392 -24.53 -22.18 -8.79
C GLN A 392 -23.50 -21.06 -9.03
N ARG A 393 -22.49 -21.33 -9.85
CA ARG A 393 -21.50 -20.32 -10.27
C ARG A 393 -22.12 -19.26 -11.17
N GLU A 394 -22.94 -19.66 -12.14
CA GLU A 394 -23.67 -18.76 -13.04
C GLU A 394 -24.70 -17.90 -12.29
N ALA A 395 -25.43 -18.48 -11.33
CA ALA A 395 -26.36 -17.76 -10.47
C ALA A 395 -25.65 -16.71 -9.60
N SER A 396 -24.54 -17.08 -8.94
CA SER A 396 -23.75 -16.13 -8.13
C SER A 396 -23.07 -15.05 -8.98
N GLN A 397 -22.63 -15.38 -10.20
CA GLN A 397 -22.07 -14.42 -11.15
C GLN A 397 -23.15 -13.45 -11.66
N SER A 398 -24.36 -13.95 -11.95
CA SER A 398 -25.53 -13.12 -12.32
C SER A 398 -25.96 -12.18 -11.19
N GLN A 399 -25.99 -12.67 -9.95
CA GLN A 399 -26.28 -11.85 -8.77
C GLN A 399 -25.23 -10.73 -8.58
N LYS A 400 -23.95 -11.03 -8.83
CA LYS A 400 -22.86 -10.06 -8.77
C LYS A 400 -22.96 -9.00 -9.87
N VAL A 401 -23.34 -9.38 -11.09
CA VAL A 401 -23.60 -8.43 -12.20
C VAL A 401 -24.80 -7.52 -11.89
N ALA A 402 -25.88 -8.06 -11.31
CA ALA A 402 -27.02 -7.27 -10.87
C ALA A 402 -26.63 -6.23 -9.80
N SER A 403 -25.84 -6.64 -8.81
CA SER A 403 -25.31 -5.73 -7.78
C SER A 403 -24.45 -4.60 -8.37
N LEU A 404 -23.53 -4.92 -9.28
CA LEU A 404 -22.68 -3.93 -9.96
C LEU A 404 -23.51 -2.99 -10.85
N THR A 405 -24.59 -3.48 -11.45
CA THR A 405 -25.48 -2.65 -12.28
C THR A 405 -26.21 -1.60 -11.44
N LEU A 406 -26.69 -1.98 -10.24
CA LEU A 406 -27.30 -1.05 -9.28
C LEU A 406 -26.27 -0.04 -8.74
N GLU A 407 -25.04 -0.47 -8.46
CA GLU A 407 -23.95 0.41 -8.03
C GLU A 407 -23.57 1.43 -9.12
N ILE A 408 -23.54 1.01 -10.40
CA ILE A 408 -23.34 1.90 -11.55
C ILE A 408 -24.51 2.88 -11.71
N GLN A 409 -25.76 2.47 -11.46
CA GLN A 409 -26.91 3.40 -11.46
C GLN A 409 -26.77 4.44 -10.34
N HIS A 410 -26.48 4.00 -9.11
CA HIS A 410 -26.28 4.90 -7.97
C HIS A 410 -25.12 5.87 -8.19
N LEU A 411 -24.00 5.42 -8.77
CA LEU A 411 -22.88 6.30 -9.14
C LEU A 411 -23.27 7.28 -10.26
N LYS A 412 -24.08 6.86 -11.24
CA LYS A 412 -24.61 7.78 -12.28
C LYS A 412 -25.56 8.82 -11.68
N GLU A 413 -26.41 8.44 -10.74
CA GLU A 413 -27.30 9.36 -10.03
C GLU A 413 -26.51 10.33 -9.16
N GLN A 414 -25.47 9.86 -8.45
CA GLN A 414 -24.55 10.74 -7.73
C GLN A 414 -23.85 11.73 -8.67
N ILE A 415 -23.30 11.27 -9.80
CA ILE A 415 -22.65 12.14 -10.80
C ILE A 415 -23.64 13.14 -11.41
N ALA A 416 -24.89 12.74 -11.67
CA ALA A 416 -25.95 13.63 -12.16
C ALA A 416 -26.45 14.62 -11.09
N SER A 417 -26.31 14.29 -9.80
CA SER A 417 -26.65 15.16 -8.67
C SER A 417 -25.54 16.15 -8.29
N LEU A 418 -24.30 15.93 -8.76
CA LEU A 418 -23.25 16.91 -8.62
C LEU A 418 -23.58 18.11 -9.53
N PRO A 419 -23.56 19.35 -9.01
CA PRO A 419 -23.72 20.52 -9.85
C PRO A 419 -22.58 20.53 -10.86
N VAL A 420 -22.93 20.49 -12.15
CA VAL A 420 -21.98 20.69 -13.24
C VAL A 420 -21.41 22.08 -13.07
N LYS A 421 -20.20 22.16 -12.49
CA LYS A 421 -19.36 23.33 -12.66
C LYS A 421 -19.04 23.40 -14.15
N GLU A 422 -19.63 24.37 -14.83
CA GLU A 422 -19.15 24.81 -16.13
C GLU A 422 -17.64 25.05 -16.02
N PRO A 423 -16.84 24.67 -17.03
CA PRO A 423 -15.40 24.88 -16.99
C PRO A 423 -15.15 26.37 -16.77
N GLU A 424 -14.49 26.71 -15.66
CA GLU A 424 -14.27 28.07 -15.21
C GLU A 424 -13.56 28.86 -16.33
N GLU A 425 -14.30 29.67 -17.10
CA GLU A 425 -13.80 30.39 -18.29
C GLU A 425 -12.56 31.25 -17.94
N GLU A 426 -12.52 31.71 -16.68
CA GLU A 426 -11.44 32.43 -16.02
C GLU A 426 -10.11 31.65 -15.97
N ILE A 427 -10.12 30.31 -15.92
CA ILE A 427 -8.91 29.49 -15.99
C ILE A 427 -8.37 29.47 -17.43
N THR A 428 -9.24 29.28 -18.42
CA THR A 428 -8.87 29.32 -19.84
C THR A 428 -8.32 30.69 -20.25
N ASP A 429 -8.95 31.78 -19.83
CA ASP A 429 -8.50 33.14 -20.12
C ASP A 429 -7.14 33.47 -19.46
N ASN A 430 -6.89 32.98 -18.25
CA ASN A 430 -5.58 33.15 -17.60
C ASN A 430 -4.47 32.36 -18.33
N ILE A 431 -4.73 31.12 -18.75
CA ILE A 431 -3.77 30.31 -19.52
C ILE A 431 -3.49 30.95 -20.90
N LEU A 432 -4.54 31.45 -21.57
CA LEU A 432 -4.42 32.20 -22.82
C LEU A 432 -3.58 33.47 -22.64
N LYS A 433 -3.87 34.28 -21.61
CA LYS A 433 -3.10 35.47 -21.28
C LYS A 433 -1.62 35.14 -21.05
N GLU A 434 -1.31 34.11 -20.28
CA GLU A 434 0.08 33.71 -19.99
C GLU A 434 0.83 33.26 -21.26
N PHE A 435 0.20 32.44 -22.11
CA PHE A 435 0.78 32.02 -23.40
C PHE A 435 1.08 33.21 -24.33
N PHE A 436 0.15 34.18 -24.43
CA PHE A 436 0.34 35.37 -25.26
C PHE A 436 1.49 36.24 -24.73
N LEU A 437 1.59 36.44 -23.41
CA LEU A 437 2.67 37.21 -22.78
C LEU A 437 4.05 36.56 -22.98
N LEU A 438 4.13 35.23 -22.93
CA LEU A 438 5.36 34.46 -23.15
C LEU A 438 5.79 34.51 -24.63
N THR A 439 4.87 34.33 -25.57
CA THR A 439 5.15 34.44 -27.01
C THR A 439 5.63 35.85 -27.37
N ALA A 440 5.00 36.89 -26.81
CA ALA A 440 5.45 38.29 -26.97
C ALA A 440 6.86 38.54 -26.43
N ALA A 441 7.21 37.94 -25.28
CA ALA A 441 8.56 38.02 -24.72
C ALA A 441 9.59 37.31 -25.62
N ALA A 442 9.28 36.09 -26.08
CA ALA A 442 10.17 35.29 -26.92
C ALA A 442 10.53 35.98 -28.25
N LEU A 443 9.57 36.66 -28.88
CA LEU A 443 9.82 37.39 -30.13
C LEU A 443 10.69 38.63 -29.92
N LYS A 444 10.48 39.40 -28.84
CA LYS A 444 11.36 40.52 -28.50
C LYS A 444 12.78 40.09 -28.15
N ILE A 445 12.94 38.95 -27.47
CA ILE A 445 14.26 38.36 -27.18
C ILE A 445 14.98 37.95 -28.48
N LYS A 446 14.23 37.53 -29.52
CA LYS A 446 14.77 37.30 -30.87
C LYS A 446 15.07 38.60 -31.65
N GLY A 447 14.85 39.77 -31.08
CA GLY A 447 15.13 41.07 -31.70
C GLY A 447 14.01 41.64 -32.57
N VAL A 448 12.84 41.00 -32.61
CA VAL A 448 11.68 41.52 -33.35
C VAL A 448 11.23 42.86 -32.76
N GLY A 449 11.12 43.88 -33.61
CA GLY A 449 10.74 45.25 -33.22
C GLY A 449 11.87 46.12 -32.65
N LEU A 450 13.14 45.66 -32.66
CA LEU A 450 14.29 46.52 -32.34
C LEU A 450 14.50 47.65 -33.34
N ASN A 451 14.23 47.41 -34.63
CA ASN A 451 14.49 48.37 -35.71
C ASN A 451 13.54 49.58 -35.71
N ASN A 452 12.42 49.52 -34.96
CA ASN A 452 11.31 50.49 -35.01
C ASN A 452 10.88 50.98 -33.60
N ASP A 453 11.74 50.85 -32.58
CA ASP A 453 11.50 51.21 -31.16
C ASP A 453 10.26 50.55 -30.48
N ARG A 454 9.53 49.66 -31.18
CA ARG A 454 8.31 49.01 -30.69
C ARG A 454 8.56 47.92 -29.64
N CYS A 455 9.80 47.46 -29.46
CA CYS A 455 10.16 46.51 -28.42
C CYS A 455 9.81 47.01 -26.99
N ASN A 456 9.78 48.34 -26.78
CA ASN A 456 9.48 49.01 -25.51
C ASN A 456 7.99 48.98 -25.09
N ILE A 457 7.05 48.61 -25.98
CA ILE A 457 5.62 48.48 -25.64
C ILE A 457 5.45 47.31 -24.65
N SER A 458 4.79 47.47 -23.50
CA SER A 458 4.66 46.34 -22.55
C SER A 458 3.88 45.15 -23.13
N ASN A 459 4.22 43.93 -22.70
CA ASN A 459 3.55 42.72 -23.22
C ASN A 459 2.04 42.71 -22.88
N GLU A 460 1.64 43.29 -21.75
CA GLU A 460 0.23 43.42 -21.39
C GLU A 460 -0.54 44.41 -22.30
N ILE A 461 0.13 45.46 -22.78
CA ILE A 461 -0.45 46.38 -23.77
C ILE A 461 -0.60 45.67 -25.13
N LEU A 462 0.37 44.84 -25.53
CA LEU A 462 0.27 44.02 -26.76
C LEU A 462 -0.85 42.99 -26.66
N TYR A 463 -1.01 42.30 -25.53
CA TYR A 463 -2.16 41.41 -25.26
C TYR A 463 -3.48 42.18 -25.33
N SER A 464 -3.58 43.33 -24.67
CA SER A 464 -4.78 44.17 -24.67
C SER A 464 -5.14 44.69 -26.07
N LYS A 465 -4.15 44.94 -26.94
CA LYS A 465 -4.36 45.26 -28.35
C LYS A 465 -4.85 44.05 -29.15
N ALA A 466 -4.23 42.87 -28.97
CA ALA A 466 -4.60 41.64 -29.66
C ALA A 466 -6.06 41.24 -29.38
N MET A 467 -6.48 41.30 -28.10
CA MET A 467 -7.86 41.01 -27.71
C MET A 467 -8.85 42.03 -28.28
N LYS A 468 -8.51 43.33 -28.29
CA LYS A 468 -9.33 44.37 -28.93
C LYS A 468 -9.42 44.23 -30.45
N ALA A 469 -8.41 43.65 -31.09
CA ALA A 469 -8.40 43.34 -32.52
C ALA A 469 -9.05 41.97 -32.86
N GLY A 470 -9.57 41.24 -31.87
CA GLY A 470 -10.22 39.95 -32.08
C GLY A 470 -9.26 38.85 -32.57
N VAL A 471 -7.98 38.95 -32.22
CA VAL A 471 -6.93 38.05 -32.71
C VAL A 471 -7.06 36.68 -32.05
N THR A 472 -7.37 35.64 -32.84
CA THR A 472 -7.41 34.26 -32.36
C THR A 472 -6.02 33.71 -32.08
N PHE A 473 -5.92 32.72 -31.18
CA PHE A 473 -4.68 32.06 -30.78
C PHE A 473 -3.78 31.67 -31.98
N GLU A 474 -4.38 31.05 -33.00
CA GLU A 474 -3.70 30.58 -34.21
C GLU A 474 -3.07 31.70 -35.05
N ARG A 475 -3.60 32.93 -34.95
CA ARG A 475 -3.17 34.10 -35.73
C ARG A 475 -2.33 35.07 -34.91
N PHE A 476 -2.17 34.82 -33.60
CA PHE A 476 -1.47 35.73 -32.70
C PHE A 476 0.01 35.91 -33.05
N HIS A 477 0.72 34.82 -33.36
CA HIS A 477 2.14 34.85 -33.71
C HIS A 477 2.42 35.78 -34.91
N ASP A 478 1.64 35.66 -35.97
CA ASP A 478 1.84 36.46 -37.19
C ASP A 478 1.38 37.90 -36.98
N TRP A 479 0.29 38.10 -36.22
CA TRP A 479 -0.18 39.44 -35.85
C TRP A 479 0.85 40.21 -35.00
N ILE A 480 1.48 39.58 -34.02
CA ILE A 480 2.46 40.26 -33.17
C ILE A 480 3.81 40.49 -33.87
N LEU A 481 4.18 39.64 -34.85
CA LEU A 481 5.28 39.95 -35.76
C LEU A 481 5.00 41.24 -36.53
N ILE A 482 3.85 41.34 -37.19
CA ILE A 482 3.44 42.54 -37.95
C ILE A 482 3.39 43.79 -37.03
N GLU A 483 2.75 43.69 -35.86
CA GLU A 483 2.59 44.81 -34.92
C GLU A 483 3.94 45.30 -34.34
N LEU A 484 4.93 44.41 -34.15
CA LEU A 484 6.28 44.76 -33.69
C LEU A 484 7.21 45.22 -34.82
N GLU A 485 7.15 44.59 -35.99
CA GLU A 485 7.96 44.95 -37.16
C GLU A 485 7.46 46.21 -37.87
N GLY A 486 6.19 46.60 -37.67
CA GLY A 486 5.65 47.87 -38.15
C GLY A 486 5.44 47.94 -39.67
N ILE A 487 5.08 46.80 -40.26
CA ILE A 487 4.61 46.65 -41.65
C ILE A 487 3.10 46.91 -41.70
#